data_AF-A0A0P6SI20-F1
#
_entry.id   AF-A0A0P6SI20-F1
#
_cell.length_a   1.000
_cell.length_b   1.000
_cell.length_c   1.000
_cell.angle_alpha   90.00
_cell.angle_beta   90.00
_cell.angle_gamma   90.00
#
_symmetry.space_group_name_H-M   'P 1'
#
loop_
_entity.id
_entity.type
_entity.pdbx_description
1 polymer ?
#
loop_
_entity_poly.entity_id
_entity_poly.type
_entity_poly.pdbx_seq_one_letter_code
_entity_poly.pdbx_strand_id
1 'polypeptide(L)'
;IAGERIALDGNTTVNGTFTTKIAEAIKIRADQIIAGTIDAAKIRVINLNASSIVGLDASFIKAKIEHTITSLLEGKVIRARNGAMIIDLNNSGISFNSNAEIAFNSKNNALVRRKGTHTAFVHFNDVSSSSDQGVGSVYASIGVTSSGDGVNSMSSGRFAGLRAFRAARGTAHGATIDQVEIYGDSIIFSDDFNISRGFKMRPEKMPKMVDLNDLYHSIKALWSCWIHANNASWSWDANTSRAIIGEYNSHGLNL
;
A
#
# COMPACT_ATOMS: atom_id res chain seq x y z
N ILE A 1 15.41 -85.99 -11.90
CA ILE A 1 14.35 -86.29 -12.87
C ILE A 1 14.63 -85.42 -14.09
N ALA A 2 14.87 -86.01 -15.25
CA ALA A 2 15.07 -85.29 -16.50
C ALA A 2 14.07 -85.85 -17.51
N GLY A 3 13.32 -84.97 -18.17
CA GLY A 3 12.30 -85.33 -19.13
C GLY A 3 11.83 -84.09 -19.87
N GLU A 4 11.47 -84.26 -21.14
CA GLU A 4 10.97 -83.17 -21.99
C GLU A 4 9.67 -82.54 -21.47
N ARG A 5 8.86 -83.33 -20.74
CA ARG A 5 7.66 -82.88 -20.04
C ARG A 5 7.55 -83.57 -18.69
N ILE A 6 7.28 -82.80 -17.65
CA ILE A 6 6.96 -83.29 -16.31
C ILE A 6 5.58 -82.73 -15.95
N ALA A 7 4.61 -83.60 -15.73
CA ALA A 7 3.29 -83.23 -15.24
C ALA A 7 3.20 -83.54 -13.75
N LEU A 8 2.70 -82.58 -12.97
CA LEU A 8 2.48 -82.70 -11.53
C LEU A 8 1.00 -82.37 -11.29
N ASP A 9 0.21 -83.35 -10.90
CA ASP A 9 -1.24 -83.28 -10.76
C ASP A 9 -1.73 -83.17 -9.31
N GLY A 10 -0.81 -83.25 -8.36
CA GLY A 10 -1.04 -83.04 -6.93
C GLY A 10 -0.32 -81.81 -6.36
N ASN A 11 -0.56 -81.55 -5.08
CA ASN A 11 0.19 -80.54 -4.32
C ASN A 11 1.68 -80.86 -4.38
N THR A 12 2.46 -79.99 -5.02
CA THR A 12 3.90 -80.17 -5.16
C THR A 12 4.64 -79.04 -4.46
N THR A 13 5.64 -79.40 -3.64
CA THR A 13 6.53 -78.46 -2.95
C THR A 13 7.93 -78.62 -3.51
N VAL A 14 8.55 -77.52 -3.92
CA VAL A 14 9.97 -77.48 -4.30
C VAL A 14 10.75 -76.95 -3.11
N ASN A 15 11.56 -77.80 -2.46
CA ASN A 15 12.45 -77.41 -1.37
C ASN A 15 13.76 -76.84 -1.94
N GLY A 16 13.67 -75.71 -2.65
CA GLY A 16 14.81 -75.05 -3.30
C GLY A 16 14.38 -73.99 -4.31
N THR A 17 15.33 -73.48 -5.11
CA THR A 17 15.07 -72.50 -6.16
C THR A 17 14.32 -73.13 -7.33
N PHE A 18 13.20 -72.52 -7.73
CA PHE A 18 12.50 -72.85 -8.96
C PHE A 18 12.78 -71.78 -10.02
N THR A 19 13.36 -72.18 -11.16
CA THR A 19 13.66 -71.30 -12.29
C THR A 19 12.89 -71.76 -13.52
N THR A 20 12.17 -70.85 -14.19
CA THR A 20 11.48 -71.10 -15.45
C THR A 20 11.67 -69.93 -16.41
N LYS A 21 11.56 -70.19 -17.72
CA LYS A 21 11.57 -69.13 -18.75
C LYS A 21 10.27 -68.32 -18.75
N ILE A 22 9.15 -68.98 -18.48
CA ILE A 22 7.81 -68.38 -18.40
C ILE A 22 7.06 -69.06 -17.25
N ALA A 23 6.41 -68.27 -16.41
CA ALA A 23 5.52 -68.75 -15.35
C ALA A 23 4.11 -68.22 -15.61
N GLU A 24 3.15 -69.12 -15.78
CA GLU A 24 1.73 -68.80 -15.78
C GLU A 24 1.12 -69.35 -14.49
N ALA A 25 0.70 -68.46 -13.59
CA ALA A 25 0.16 -68.82 -12.29
C ALA A 25 -1.18 -68.11 -12.06
N ILE A 26 -2.15 -68.84 -11.50
CA ILE A 26 -3.48 -68.31 -11.18
C ILE A 26 -3.42 -67.36 -9.97
N LYS A 27 -2.55 -67.66 -9.00
CA LYS A 27 -2.34 -66.85 -7.80
C LYS A 27 -0.90 -66.97 -7.31
N ILE A 28 -0.29 -65.84 -6.99
CA ILE A 28 1.01 -65.73 -6.32
C ILE A 28 0.79 -64.90 -5.06
N ARG A 29 1.35 -65.30 -3.93
CA ARG A 29 1.28 -64.49 -2.71
C ARG A 29 2.31 -63.36 -2.79
N ALA A 30 1.85 -62.13 -2.63
CA ALA A 30 2.63 -60.93 -2.92
C ALA A 30 3.85 -60.75 -2.01
N ASP A 31 3.78 -61.20 -0.75
CA ASP A 31 4.89 -61.22 0.21
C ASP A 31 6.03 -62.14 -0.22
N GLN A 32 5.82 -63.03 -1.21
CA GLN A 32 6.85 -63.92 -1.74
C GLN A 32 7.56 -63.35 -2.98
N ILE A 33 7.15 -62.18 -3.49
CA ILE A 33 7.85 -61.43 -4.53
C ILE A 33 8.76 -60.39 -3.85
N ILE A 34 9.89 -60.85 -3.29
CA ILE A 34 10.74 -60.03 -2.37
C ILE A 34 11.90 -59.31 -3.10
N ALA A 35 12.14 -59.55 -4.39
CA ALA A 35 13.15 -58.81 -5.17
C ALA A 35 12.92 -58.95 -6.68
N GLY A 36 13.13 -57.85 -7.43
CA GLY A 36 13.07 -57.81 -8.90
C GLY A 36 12.46 -56.51 -9.46
N THR A 37 12.75 -56.20 -10.72
CA THR A 37 12.07 -55.12 -11.47
C THR A 37 10.85 -55.72 -12.19
N ILE A 38 9.65 -55.22 -11.89
CA ILE A 38 8.45 -55.55 -12.66
C ILE A 38 8.39 -54.57 -13.84
N ASP A 39 8.52 -55.08 -15.08
CA ASP A 39 8.17 -54.32 -16.27
C ASP A 39 6.65 -54.28 -16.43
N ALA A 40 6.03 -53.17 -16.05
CA ALA A 40 4.59 -53.04 -15.88
C ALA A 40 3.83 -52.55 -17.11
N ALA A 41 4.42 -52.54 -18.31
CA ALA A 41 3.83 -51.93 -19.50
C ALA A 41 2.40 -52.41 -19.84
N LYS A 42 2.02 -53.62 -19.43
CA LYS A 42 0.68 -54.21 -19.65
C LYS A 42 0.00 -54.72 -18.37
N ILE A 43 0.50 -54.38 -17.19
CA ILE A 43 -0.07 -54.86 -15.93
C ILE A 43 -1.28 -54.00 -15.54
N ARG A 44 -2.43 -54.65 -15.35
CA ARG A 44 -3.63 -54.01 -14.81
C ARG A 44 -3.79 -54.35 -13.34
N VAL A 45 -3.48 -53.40 -12.46
CA VAL A 45 -3.65 -53.54 -11.01
C VAL A 45 -5.05 -53.09 -10.61
N ILE A 46 -5.81 -53.95 -9.94
CA ILE A 46 -7.19 -53.64 -9.51
C ILE A 46 -7.20 -53.01 -8.12
N ASN A 47 -6.32 -53.47 -7.22
CA ASN A 47 -6.17 -52.96 -5.86
C ASN A 47 -4.69 -52.69 -5.58
N LEU A 48 -4.34 -51.43 -5.33
CA LEU A 48 -3.00 -50.97 -5.00
C LEU A 48 -3.06 -50.10 -3.76
N ASN A 49 -2.29 -50.43 -2.73
CA ASN A 49 -2.10 -49.51 -1.61
C ASN A 49 -1.04 -48.46 -2.01
N ALA A 50 -1.50 -47.24 -2.28
CA ALA A 50 -0.63 -46.15 -2.71
C ALA A 50 0.33 -45.64 -1.61
N SER A 51 0.09 -45.98 -0.32
CA SER A 51 0.92 -45.48 0.79
C SER A 51 2.37 -45.94 0.74
N SER A 52 2.69 -46.94 -0.06
CA SER A 52 4.03 -47.53 -0.19
C SER A 52 4.69 -47.25 -1.54
N ILE A 53 4.10 -46.40 -2.38
CA ILE A 53 4.68 -46.00 -3.66
C ILE A 53 5.69 -44.88 -3.42
N VAL A 54 6.97 -45.20 -3.63
CA VAL A 54 8.06 -44.21 -3.60
C VAL A 54 7.80 -43.14 -4.68
N GLY A 55 7.76 -41.87 -4.29
CA GLY A 55 7.44 -40.75 -5.19
C GLY A 55 5.96 -40.34 -5.21
N LEU A 56 5.07 -40.98 -4.45
CA LEU A 56 3.77 -40.39 -4.06
C LEU A 56 3.76 -39.98 -2.58
N ASP A 57 4.93 -39.92 -1.96
CA ASP A 57 5.07 -39.40 -0.61
C ASP A 57 4.77 -37.90 -0.55
N ALA A 58 4.49 -37.42 0.67
CA ALA A 58 4.12 -36.04 0.92
C ALA A 58 5.18 -35.04 0.42
N SER A 59 6.46 -35.40 0.40
CA SER A 59 7.54 -34.52 -0.05
C SER A 59 7.52 -34.33 -1.56
N PHE A 60 7.32 -35.41 -2.33
CA PHE A 60 7.19 -35.31 -3.79
C PHE A 60 5.93 -34.55 -4.21
N ILE A 61 4.79 -34.86 -3.58
CA ILE A 61 3.52 -34.17 -3.85
C ILE A 61 3.63 -32.68 -3.50
N LYS A 62 4.22 -32.36 -2.33
CA LYS A 62 4.48 -30.99 -1.92
C LYS A 62 5.39 -30.27 -2.90
N ALA A 63 6.52 -30.86 -3.29
CA ALA A 63 7.44 -30.24 -4.26
C ALA A 63 6.79 -29.99 -5.62
N LYS A 64 5.98 -30.92 -6.12
CA LYS A 64 5.22 -30.74 -7.37
C LYS A 64 4.19 -29.63 -7.25
N ILE A 65 3.40 -29.61 -6.17
CA ILE A 65 2.38 -28.59 -5.95
C ILE A 65 3.02 -27.21 -5.74
N GLU A 66 4.07 -27.09 -4.93
CA GLU A 66 4.79 -25.84 -4.70
C GLU A 66 5.36 -25.28 -6.00
N HIS A 67 6.05 -26.10 -6.79
CA HIS A 67 6.55 -25.70 -8.11
C HIS A 67 5.41 -25.29 -9.04
N THR A 68 4.32 -26.04 -9.07
CA THR A 68 3.16 -25.74 -9.91
C THR A 68 2.46 -24.45 -9.46
N ILE A 69 2.30 -24.17 -8.17
CA ILE A 69 1.68 -22.94 -7.68
C ILE A 69 2.51 -21.72 -8.09
N THR A 70 3.84 -21.74 -7.92
CA THR A 70 4.71 -20.63 -8.33
C THR A 70 4.62 -20.37 -9.83
N SER A 71 4.74 -21.42 -10.66
CA SER A 71 4.59 -21.31 -12.12
C SER A 71 3.16 -20.91 -12.55
N LEU A 72 2.15 -21.25 -11.75
CA LEU A 72 0.77 -20.85 -12.00
C LEU A 72 0.49 -19.40 -11.59
N LEU A 73 1.33 -18.75 -10.78
CA LEU A 73 1.13 -17.36 -10.37
C LEU A 73 1.94 -16.40 -11.23
N GLU A 74 3.07 -16.80 -11.80
CA GLU A 74 3.84 -15.94 -12.72
C GLU A 74 3.04 -15.57 -13.98
N GLY A 75 2.92 -14.26 -14.23
CA GLY A 75 2.24 -13.70 -15.40
C GLY A 75 0.74 -14.02 -15.48
N LYS A 76 0.09 -14.35 -14.36
CA LYS A 76 -1.35 -14.61 -14.30
C LYS A 76 -2.12 -13.52 -13.57
N VAL A 77 -3.42 -13.72 -13.49
CA VAL A 77 -4.36 -12.88 -12.75
C VAL A 77 -4.81 -13.64 -11.49
N ILE A 78 -4.56 -13.06 -10.32
CA ILE A 78 -5.16 -13.53 -9.07
C ILE A 78 -6.51 -12.83 -8.92
N ARG A 79 -7.59 -13.59 -8.87
CA ARG A 79 -8.96 -13.06 -8.86
C ARG A 79 -9.76 -13.66 -7.72
N ALA A 80 -10.43 -12.80 -6.95
CA ALA A 80 -11.42 -13.26 -5.97
C ALA A 80 -12.59 -13.95 -6.70
N ARG A 81 -13.08 -15.10 -6.20
CA ARG A 81 -14.13 -15.88 -6.87
C ARG A 81 -15.42 -15.09 -7.11
N ASN A 82 -15.73 -14.16 -6.22
CA ASN A 82 -16.86 -13.23 -6.32
C ASN A 82 -16.56 -11.99 -7.18
N GLY A 83 -15.38 -11.90 -7.78
CA GLY A 83 -14.95 -10.78 -8.63
C GLY A 83 -14.54 -9.51 -7.89
N ALA A 84 -14.60 -9.47 -6.55
CA ALA A 84 -14.39 -8.26 -5.76
C ALA A 84 -12.97 -7.67 -5.86
N MET A 85 -11.96 -8.48 -6.18
CA MET A 85 -10.57 -8.06 -6.32
C MET A 85 -9.87 -8.80 -7.45
N ILE A 86 -8.98 -8.08 -8.14
CA ILE A 86 -8.11 -8.59 -9.21
C ILE A 86 -6.68 -8.05 -8.98
N ILE A 87 -5.69 -8.93 -9.03
CA ILE A 87 -4.25 -8.58 -9.14
C ILE A 87 -3.76 -9.12 -10.47
N ASP A 88 -3.44 -8.21 -11.40
CA ASP A 88 -2.90 -8.53 -12.72
C ASP A 88 -1.39 -8.36 -12.72
N LEU A 89 -0.67 -9.49 -12.79
CA LEU A 89 0.77 -9.54 -12.66
C LEU A 89 1.51 -9.21 -13.96
N ASN A 90 0.85 -9.21 -15.12
CA ASN A 90 1.47 -8.78 -16.38
C ASN A 90 1.31 -7.27 -16.60
N ASN A 91 0.18 -6.71 -16.20
CA ASN A 91 -0.15 -5.30 -16.45
C ASN A 91 0.09 -4.40 -15.23
N SER A 92 0.70 -4.92 -14.15
CA SER A 92 0.97 -4.17 -12.92
C SER A 92 -0.28 -3.53 -12.29
N GLY A 93 -1.41 -4.24 -12.34
CA GLY A 93 -2.71 -3.74 -11.90
C GLY A 93 -3.19 -4.36 -10.59
N ILE A 94 -3.75 -3.55 -9.70
CA ILE A 94 -4.55 -4.00 -8.57
C ILE A 94 -5.89 -3.27 -8.65
N SER A 95 -6.98 -4.03 -8.69
CA SER A 95 -8.34 -3.48 -8.84
C SER A 95 -9.26 -4.02 -7.76
N PHE A 96 -10.01 -3.11 -7.13
CA PHE A 96 -11.07 -3.40 -6.18
C PHE A 96 -12.42 -3.10 -6.86
N ASN A 97 -13.21 -4.13 -7.13
CA ASN A 97 -14.51 -4.03 -7.83
C ASN A 97 -15.70 -4.02 -6.85
N SER A 98 -15.44 -3.75 -5.58
CA SER A 98 -16.39 -3.65 -4.48
C SER A 98 -15.78 -2.77 -3.39
N ASN A 99 -16.54 -2.44 -2.34
CA ASN A 99 -16.01 -1.69 -1.20
C ASN A 99 -14.73 -2.36 -0.68
N ALA A 100 -13.65 -1.58 -0.59
CA ALA A 100 -12.34 -2.07 -0.20
C ALA A 100 -11.65 -1.10 0.75
N GLU A 101 -10.78 -1.65 1.59
CA GLU A 101 -9.96 -0.92 2.54
C GLU A 101 -8.49 -1.29 2.31
N ILE A 102 -7.62 -0.27 2.31
CA ILE A 102 -6.18 -0.46 2.40
C ILE A 102 -5.76 0.05 3.77
N ALA A 103 -5.64 -0.86 4.73
CA ALA A 103 -5.28 -0.54 6.10
C ALA A 103 -3.76 -0.44 6.27
N PHE A 104 -3.29 0.72 6.72
CA PHE A 104 -1.89 0.95 7.09
C PHE A 104 -1.75 0.90 8.61
N ASN A 105 -1.09 -0.16 9.10
CA ASN A 105 -0.94 -0.46 10.52
C ASN A 105 0.45 -0.12 11.09
N SER A 106 1.27 0.60 10.31
CA SER A 106 2.59 1.06 10.71
C SER A 106 2.84 2.47 10.19
N LYS A 107 3.45 3.30 11.04
CA LYS A 107 3.75 4.72 10.77
C LYS A 107 4.63 5.00 9.54
N ASN A 108 5.23 3.95 8.95
CA ASN A 108 6.07 4.08 7.75
C ASN A 108 5.36 3.67 6.46
N ASN A 109 4.09 3.28 6.52
CA ASN A 109 3.34 2.86 5.34
C ASN A 109 3.01 4.06 4.43
N ALA A 110 3.39 3.96 3.16
CA ALA A 110 3.17 5.01 2.18
C ALA A 110 2.98 4.43 0.78
N LEU A 111 2.25 5.17 -0.05
CA LEU A 111 2.30 5.04 -1.50
C LEU A 111 3.47 5.89 -2.00
N VAL A 112 4.36 5.33 -2.82
CA VAL A 112 5.66 5.98 -3.13
C VAL A 112 6.03 5.88 -4.61
N ARG A 113 6.57 6.98 -5.14
CA ARG A 113 7.32 7.04 -6.40
C ARG A 113 8.69 7.67 -6.18
N ARG A 114 9.76 7.02 -6.63
CA ARG A 114 11.14 7.52 -6.49
C ARG A 114 11.75 7.88 -7.85
N LYS A 115 12.55 8.95 -7.88
CA LYS A 115 13.41 9.32 -9.03
C LYS A 115 14.69 9.99 -8.52
N GLY A 116 15.81 9.27 -8.56
CA GLY A 116 17.05 9.72 -7.94
C GLY A 116 16.86 9.96 -6.44
N THR A 117 17.22 11.14 -5.95
CA THR A 117 17.08 11.55 -4.54
C THR A 117 15.68 12.06 -4.17
N HIS A 118 14.75 12.09 -5.13
CA HIS A 118 13.40 12.63 -4.91
C HIS A 118 12.41 11.51 -4.63
N THR A 119 11.53 11.74 -3.65
CA THR A 119 10.47 10.79 -3.27
C THR A 119 9.13 11.53 -3.24
N ALA A 120 8.22 11.16 -4.14
CA ALA A 120 6.82 11.59 -4.09
C ALA A 120 5.99 10.54 -3.35
N PHE A 121 5.06 10.95 -2.49
CA PHE A 121 4.33 10.02 -1.65
C PHE A 121 2.95 10.50 -1.19
N VAL A 122 2.14 9.52 -0.76
CA VAL A 122 1.04 9.67 0.20
C VAL A 122 1.41 8.87 1.43
N HIS A 123 1.45 9.51 2.60
CA HIS A 123 1.99 8.93 3.83
C HIS A 123 1.15 9.33 5.03
N PHE A 124 0.93 8.35 5.92
CA PHE A 124 0.22 8.52 7.19
C PHE A 124 1.20 8.22 8.31
N ASN A 125 1.26 9.09 9.31
CA ASN A 125 2.26 9.00 10.36
C ASN A 125 1.69 9.50 11.69
N ASP A 126 2.36 9.11 12.77
CA ASP A 126 2.01 9.53 14.12
C ASP A 126 2.39 11.01 14.32
N VAL A 127 1.54 11.75 15.01
CA VAL A 127 1.85 13.09 15.49
C VAL A 127 2.71 12.97 16.75
N SER A 128 3.74 13.82 16.88
CA SER A 128 4.52 13.86 18.12
C SER A 128 3.67 14.25 19.32
N SER A 129 3.90 13.60 20.46
CA SER A 129 3.13 13.82 21.70
C SER A 129 3.13 15.28 22.17
N SER A 130 4.19 16.04 21.89
CA SER A 130 4.27 17.48 22.19
C SER A 130 3.30 18.31 21.37
N SER A 131 3.00 17.90 20.14
CA SER A 131 2.13 18.62 19.23
C SER A 131 0.67 18.32 19.52
N ASP A 132 0.34 17.06 19.84
CA ASP A 132 -1.04 16.63 20.04
C ASP A 132 -1.50 16.59 21.51
N GLN A 133 -0.64 17.03 22.42
CA GLN A 133 -0.86 16.99 23.88
C GLN A 133 -0.96 15.56 24.44
N GLY A 134 -0.27 14.61 23.81
CA GLY A 134 -0.11 13.23 24.24
C GLY A 134 -1.33 12.35 23.96
N VAL A 135 -2.17 12.72 22.99
CA VAL A 135 -3.39 11.94 22.69
C VAL A 135 -3.13 10.74 21.78
N GLY A 136 -2.00 10.71 21.06
CA GLY A 136 -1.64 9.58 20.19
C GLY A 136 -2.40 9.61 18.88
N SER A 137 -2.33 10.74 18.17
CA SER A 137 -3.03 10.98 16.91
C SER A 137 -2.16 10.74 15.67
N VAL A 138 -2.78 10.83 14.49
CA VAL A 138 -2.11 10.69 13.20
C VAL A 138 -2.31 11.94 12.35
N TYR A 139 -1.43 12.11 11.37
CA TYR A 139 -1.61 13.07 10.30
C TYR A 139 -1.48 12.39 8.94
N ALA A 140 -2.15 12.97 7.95
CA ALA A 140 -2.02 12.57 6.55
C ALA A 140 -1.16 13.59 5.81
N SER A 141 -0.27 13.11 4.94
CA SER A 141 0.55 13.98 4.10
C SER A 141 0.61 13.48 2.66
N ILE A 142 0.62 14.45 1.75
CA ILE A 142 0.87 14.24 0.33
C ILE A 142 1.90 15.26 -0.12
N GLY A 143 2.94 14.81 -0.80
CA GLY A 143 3.97 15.73 -1.26
C GLY A 143 5.19 15.04 -1.81
N VAL A 144 6.25 15.83 -1.92
CA VAL A 144 7.53 15.42 -2.48
C VAL A 144 8.65 15.87 -1.55
N THR A 145 9.58 14.97 -1.29
CA THR A 145 10.86 15.28 -0.67
C THR A 145 12.00 15.19 -1.68
N SER A 146 13.12 15.82 -1.35
CA SER A 146 14.40 15.70 -2.05
C SER A 146 15.50 15.14 -1.12
N SER A 147 16.75 15.13 -1.59
CA SER A 147 17.94 14.74 -0.80
C SER A 147 17.93 13.36 -0.14
N GLY A 148 17.05 12.45 -0.58
CA GLY A 148 16.98 11.09 -0.03
C GLY A 148 16.15 10.96 1.25
N ASP A 149 15.36 11.97 1.61
CA ASP A 149 14.58 11.99 2.87
C ASP A 149 13.40 11.01 2.91
N GLY A 150 13.17 10.26 1.82
CA GLY A 150 12.10 9.28 1.74
C GLY A 150 10.73 9.92 1.96
N VAL A 151 9.92 9.36 2.85
CA VAL A 151 8.55 9.84 3.12
C VAL A 151 8.46 10.87 4.23
N ASN A 152 9.59 11.44 4.66
CA ASN A 152 9.64 12.37 5.78
C ASN A 152 9.07 13.75 5.41
N SER A 153 7.77 13.96 5.64
CA SER A 153 7.06 15.25 5.49
C SER A 153 7.38 16.27 6.58
N MET A 154 8.30 15.96 7.51
CA MET A 154 8.88 16.90 8.47
C MET A 154 10.31 17.30 8.09
N SER A 155 10.81 16.87 6.92
CA SER A 155 12.16 17.23 6.49
C SER A 155 12.25 18.72 6.20
N SER A 156 12.95 19.44 7.07
CA SER A 156 13.11 20.89 7.01
C SER A 156 13.60 21.34 5.62
N GLY A 157 12.91 22.32 5.03
CA GLY A 157 13.22 22.91 3.72
C GLY A 157 13.23 21.97 2.50
N ARG A 158 13.10 20.65 2.69
CA ARG A 158 13.24 19.63 1.64
C ARG A 158 11.91 18.99 1.24
N PHE A 159 10.84 19.32 1.97
CA PHE A 159 9.48 18.89 1.69
C PHE A 159 8.66 20.02 1.05
N ALA A 160 7.93 19.70 -0.01
CA ALA A 160 6.85 20.52 -0.54
C ALA A 160 5.58 19.66 -0.67
N GLY A 161 4.45 20.16 -0.19
CA GLY A 161 3.21 19.40 -0.16
C GLY A 161 2.21 19.89 0.89
N LEU A 162 1.26 19.02 1.23
CA LEU A 162 0.20 19.27 2.20
C LEU A 162 0.31 18.29 3.36
N ARG A 163 0.00 18.79 4.56
CA ARG A 163 -0.19 17.96 5.76
C ARG A 163 -1.51 18.34 6.44
N ALA A 164 -2.26 17.36 6.88
CA ALA A 164 -3.52 17.54 7.58
C ALA A 164 -3.50 16.76 8.89
N PHE A 165 -3.76 17.47 9.99
CA PHE A 165 -3.70 16.98 11.35
C PHE A 165 -5.08 17.07 11.95
N ARG A 166 -5.50 15.98 12.60
CA ARG A 166 -6.64 16.03 13.50
C ARG A 166 -6.38 15.14 14.70
N ALA A 167 -6.57 15.70 15.88
CA ALA A 167 -6.33 15.03 17.14
C ALA A 167 -7.43 15.40 18.14
N ALA A 168 -7.94 14.44 18.89
CA ALA A 168 -8.92 14.65 19.96
C ALA A 168 -8.70 13.63 21.07
N ARG A 169 -9.12 13.96 22.30
CA ARG A 169 -9.05 13.03 23.43
C ARG A 169 -10.18 11.99 23.31
N GLY A 170 -9.82 10.73 23.05
CA GLY A 170 -10.80 9.64 22.90
C GLY A 170 -11.77 9.91 21.74
N THR A 171 -13.07 9.86 22.01
CA THR A 171 -14.13 10.15 21.02
C THR A 171 -14.68 11.58 21.12
N ALA A 172 -13.97 12.47 21.84
CA ALA A 172 -14.42 13.85 22.01
C ALA A 172 -14.49 14.61 20.68
N HIS A 173 -15.47 15.50 20.56
CA HIS A 173 -15.59 16.39 19.40
C HIS A 173 -14.59 17.55 19.43
N GLY A 174 -14.15 17.96 20.62
CA GLY A 174 -13.15 19.01 20.80
C GLY A 174 -11.75 18.53 20.41
N ALA A 175 -11.16 19.18 19.41
CA ALA A 175 -9.84 18.84 18.91
C ALA A 175 -8.72 19.45 19.78
N THR A 176 -7.66 18.68 20.02
CA THR A 176 -6.36 19.20 20.52
C THR A 176 -5.50 19.75 19.39
N ILE A 177 -5.70 19.24 18.16
CA ILE A 177 -5.17 19.80 16.91
C ILE A 177 -6.26 19.67 15.84
N ASP A 178 -6.52 20.76 15.11
CA ASP A 178 -7.31 20.76 13.88
C ASP A 178 -6.63 21.71 12.90
N GLN A 179 -5.69 21.18 12.11
CA GLN A 179 -4.72 21.99 11.37
C GLN A 179 -4.47 21.43 9.98
N VAL A 180 -4.41 22.32 8.99
CA VAL A 180 -3.94 22.00 7.64
C VAL A 180 -2.79 22.93 7.31
N GLU A 181 -1.74 22.37 6.72
CA GLU A 181 -0.53 23.08 6.34
C GLU A 181 -0.23 22.83 4.87
N ILE A 182 0.17 23.89 4.16
CA ILE A 182 0.64 23.83 2.78
C ILE A 182 2.07 24.36 2.77
N TYR A 183 3.02 23.52 2.40
CA TYR A 183 4.44 23.83 2.35
C TYR A 183 4.94 23.96 0.93
N GLY A 184 5.69 25.02 0.67
CA GLY A 184 6.45 25.22 -0.54
C GLY A 184 6.84 26.68 -0.72
N ASP A 185 7.91 26.91 -1.46
CA ASP A 185 8.37 28.26 -1.78
C ASP A 185 7.40 28.97 -2.72
N SER A 186 6.74 28.24 -3.63
CA SER A 186 5.80 28.82 -4.60
C SER A 186 4.51 28.02 -4.61
N ILE A 187 3.44 28.62 -4.08
CA ILE A 187 2.10 28.02 -4.02
C ILE A 187 1.24 28.70 -5.08
N ILE A 188 0.63 27.91 -5.96
CA ILE A 188 -0.11 28.41 -7.13
C ILE A 188 -1.51 27.78 -7.14
N PHE A 189 -2.53 28.63 -7.20
CA PHE A 189 -3.92 28.27 -7.46
C PHE A 189 -4.24 28.75 -8.87
N SER A 190 -4.15 27.85 -9.85
CA SER A 190 -4.43 28.13 -11.27
C SER A 190 -5.61 27.28 -11.73
N ASP A 191 -6.41 27.79 -12.66
CA ASP A 191 -7.52 27.03 -13.24
C ASP A 191 -7.14 26.26 -14.52
N ASP A 192 -6.05 26.65 -15.18
CA ASP A 192 -5.55 26.04 -16.41
C ASP A 192 -4.00 25.93 -16.40
N PHE A 193 -3.45 25.02 -17.21
CA PHE A 193 -2.00 24.77 -17.31
C PHE A 193 -1.29 25.59 -18.41
N ASN A 194 -2.03 26.09 -19.39
CA ASN A 194 -1.51 26.76 -20.58
C ASN A 194 -1.77 28.27 -20.55
N ILE A 195 -2.64 28.74 -19.67
CA ILE A 195 -2.99 30.16 -19.51
C ILE A 195 -2.59 30.62 -18.11
N SER A 196 -1.94 31.78 -18.02
CA SER A 196 -1.49 32.33 -16.73
C SER A 196 -2.61 33.09 -16.02
N ARG A 197 -3.53 32.37 -15.39
CA ARG A 197 -4.62 32.95 -14.60
C ARG A 197 -4.75 32.25 -13.24
N GLY A 198 -4.89 33.04 -12.17
CA GLY A 198 -5.05 32.50 -10.82
C GLY A 198 -4.36 33.33 -9.74
N PHE A 199 -4.14 32.72 -8.58
CA PHE A 199 -3.47 33.32 -7.44
C PHE A 199 -2.14 32.62 -7.17
N LYS A 200 -1.10 33.41 -6.88
CA LYS A 200 0.23 32.90 -6.52
C LYS A 200 0.67 33.51 -5.21
N MET A 201 1.10 32.64 -4.30
CA MET A 201 1.74 33.00 -3.05
C MET A 201 3.20 32.56 -3.09
N ARG A 202 4.07 33.40 -2.54
CA ARG A 202 5.52 33.17 -2.46
C ARG A 202 5.97 33.29 -1.00
N PRO A 203 5.74 32.27 -0.15
CA PRO A 203 6.11 32.31 1.27
C PRO A 203 7.61 32.53 1.51
N GLU A 204 8.47 32.04 0.62
CA GLU A 204 9.92 32.23 0.67
C GLU A 204 10.37 33.70 0.50
N LYS A 205 9.49 34.55 -0.04
CA LYS A 205 9.72 36.00 -0.15
C LYS A 205 9.18 36.81 1.03
N MET A 206 8.44 36.19 1.94
CA MET A 206 7.89 36.89 3.10
C MET A 206 8.98 37.04 4.17
N PRO A 207 9.12 38.22 4.80
CA PRO A 207 10.11 38.43 5.85
C PRO A 207 9.80 37.65 7.13
N LYS A 208 8.52 37.32 7.35
CA LYS A 208 8.00 36.51 8.45
C LYS A 208 6.62 35.95 8.10
N MET A 209 6.09 35.07 8.96
CA MET A 209 4.72 34.59 8.86
C MET A 209 3.73 35.76 8.97
N VAL A 210 2.73 35.80 8.08
CA VAL A 210 1.66 36.81 8.09
C VAL A 210 0.34 36.10 8.35
N ASP A 211 -0.39 36.55 9.38
CA ASP A 211 -1.76 36.11 9.61
C ASP A 211 -2.69 36.78 8.58
N LEU A 212 -3.51 35.99 7.89
CA LEU A 212 -4.44 36.53 6.91
C LEU A 212 -5.61 37.29 7.55
N ASN A 213 -5.94 37.02 8.82
CA ASN A 213 -6.92 37.80 9.56
C ASN A 213 -6.43 39.25 9.73
N ASP A 214 -5.14 39.42 10.05
CA ASP A 214 -4.51 40.72 10.17
C ASP A 214 -4.55 41.49 8.83
N LEU A 215 -4.26 40.81 7.72
CA LEU A 215 -4.41 41.37 6.37
C LEU A 215 -5.87 41.77 6.08
N TYR A 216 -6.83 40.92 6.41
CA TYR A 216 -8.26 41.21 6.25
C TYR A 216 -8.69 42.45 7.04
N HIS A 217 -8.29 42.55 8.31
CA HIS A 217 -8.58 43.70 9.16
C HIS A 217 -7.96 44.99 8.60
N SER A 218 -6.75 44.91 8.07
CA SER A 218 -6.07 46.05 7.44
C SER A 218 -6.79 46.56 6.20
N ILE A 219 -7.27 45.65 5.34
CA ILE A 219 -8.05 46.01 4.15
C ILE A 219 -9.35 46.69 4.56
N LYS A 220 -10.03 46.18 5.60
CA LYS A 220 -11.24 46.81 6.16
C LYS A 220 -10.98 48.21 6.71
N ALA A 221 -9.87 48.40 7.42
CA ALA A 221 -9.49 49.70 7.94
C ALA A 221 -9.27 50.71 6.80
N LEU A 222 -8.55 50.29 5.74
CA LEU A 222 -8.34 51.12 4.55
C LEU A 222 -9.65 51.52 3.87
N TRP A 223 -10.59 50.58 3.76
CA TRP A 223 -11.93 50.86 3.25
C TRP A 223 -12.69 51.86 4.13
N SER A 224 -12.60 51.74 5.45
CA SER A 224 -13.25 52.65 6.40
C SER A 224 -12.66 54.06 6.31
N CYS A 225 -11.34 54.19 6.13
CA CYS A 225 -10.69 55.48 5.83
C CYS A 225 -11.25 56.13 4.56
N TRP A 226 -11.54 55.36 3.51
CA TRP A 226 -12.16 55.87 2.29
C TRP A 226 -13.57 56.41 2.54
N ILE A 227 -14.36 55.71 3.36
CA ILE A 227 -15.69 56.19 3.78
C ILE A 227 -15.58 57.51 4.54
N HIS A 228 -14.65 57.62 5.49
CA HIS A 228 -14.42 58.87 6.23
C HIS A 228 -14.06 60.03 5.31
N ALA A 229 -13.14 59.80 4.37
CA ALA A 229 -12.77 60.79 3.36
C ALA A 229 -13.96 61.20 2.48
N ASN A 230 -14.75 60.24 1.99
CA ASN A 230 -15.91 60.53 1.17
C ASN A 230 -17.01 61.31 1.93
N ASN A 231 -17.27 60.95 3.19
CA ASN A 231 -18.23 61.65 4.05
C ASN A 231 -17.82 63.10 4.32
N ALA A 232 -16.51 63.37 4.35
CA ALA A 232 -15.95 64.71 4.46
C ALA A 232 -15.90 65.44 3.10
N SER A 233 -16.48 64.91 2.03
CA SER A 233 -16.32 65.42 0.67
C SER A 233 -14.85 65.59 0.27
N TRP A 234 -14.00 64.66 0.72
CA TRP A 234 -12.55 64.67 0.53
C TRP A 234 -11.83 65.89 1.13
N SER A 235 -12.45 66.55 2.11
CA SER A 235 -11.81 67.56 2.95
C SER A 235 -10.94 66.89 4.02
N TRP A 236 -9.65 67.19 4.03
CA TRP A 236 -8.68 66.63 4.99
C TRP A 236 -8.56 67.48 6.25
N ASP A 237 -9.71 67.80 6.85
CA ASP A 237 -9.77 68.59 8.07
C ASP A 237 -9.35 67.78 9.30
N ALA A 238 -9.31 68.43 10.46
CA ALA A 238 -8.90 67.80 11.72
C ALA A 238 -9.83 66.64 12.13
N ASN A 239 -11.11 66.67 11.73
CA ASN A 239 -12.07 65.62 12.07
C ASN A 239 -11.83 64.37 11.23
N THR A 240 -11.65 64.53 9.93
CA THR A 240 -11.34 63.47 8.99
C THR A 240 -9.99 62.83 9.32
N SER A 241 -8.99 63.66 9.64
CA SER A 241 -7.67 63.19 10.10
C SER A 241 -7.76 62.36 11.38
N ARG A 242 -8.54 62.80 12.37
CA ARG A 242 -8.77 62.05 13.61
C ARG A 242 -9.49 60.72 13.36
N ALA A 243 -10.48 60.68 12.47
CA ALA A 243 -11.20 59.46 12.13
C ALA A 243 -10.25 58.41 11.48
N ILE A 244 -9.42 58.84 10.53
CA ILE A 244 -8.45 57.97 9.85
C ILE A 244 -7.36 57.46 10.81
N ILE A 245 -6.86 58.32 11.70
CA ILE A 245 -5.91 57.90 12.75
C ILE A 245 -6.60 56.90 13.70
N GLY A 246 -7.90 57.08 13.98
CA GLY A 246 -8.70 56.14 14.75
C GLY A 246 -8.77 54.75 14.12
N GLU A 247 -8.98 54.66 12.81
CA GLU A 247 -8.93 53.38 12.06
C GLU A 247 -7.55 52.73 12.15
N TYR A 248 -6.48 53.52 11.96
CA TYR A 248 -5.10 53.04 12.11
C TYR A 248 -4.81 52.52 13.51
N ASN A 249 -5.24 53.20 14.58
CA ASN A 249 -4.98 52.73 15.94
C ASN A 249 -5.81 51.49 16.32
N SER A 250 -6.99 51.32 15.71
CA SER A 250 -7.90 50.20 16.02
C SER A 250 -7.60 48.93 15.23
N HIS A 251 -6.98 49.09 14.06
CA HIS A 251 -6.71 47.99 13.12
C HIS A 251 -5.24 47.93 12.66
N GLY A 252 -4.40 48.79 13.23
CA GLY A 252 -2.98 48.88 12.95
C GLY A 252 -2.32 47.55 13.24
N LEU A 253 -1.70 47.00 12.20
CA LEU A 253 -0.94 45.79 12.31
C LEU A 253 0.20 46.00 13.32
N ASN A 254 0.36 45.07 14.27
CA ASN A 254 1.66 44.83 14.89
C ASN A 254 2.57 44.11 13.87
N LEU A 255 2.90 44.83 12.79
CA LEU A 255 3.73 44.35 11.68
C LEU A 255 5.18 44.11 12.10
#